data_AF-A0A8K0R9D5-F1
#
_entry.id   AF-A0A8K0R9D5-F1
#
_cell.length_a   1.000
_cell.length_b   1.000
_cell.length_c   1.000
_cell.angle_alpha   90.00
_cell.angle_beta   90.00
_cell.angle_gamma   90.00
#
_symmetry.space_group_name_H-M   'P 1'
#
loop_
_entity.id
_entity.type
_entity.pdbx_description
1 polymer ?
#
loop_
_entity_poly.entity_id
_entity_poly.type
_entity_poly.pdbx_seq_one_letter_code
_entity_poly.pdbx_strand_id
1 'polypeptide(L)'
;MLNLYTISFLALQQCFAGPVDLQHPDHEGNSDIEYRRNTYEQSWRAELDIDLLNRQRCDQDFCSGTANSNDSSYVCGDARLGPTILPSCLPISSVVEGSSNYSRFGGLCPGEFLSAWTNYAPPGRQGWFFYPYADGFANNTAGKPIRGRLTLKPGTLVDRFGGVQGTFVAPAGSPYNQRALPPANLNHGPGNGPQVPHNYHIYQVNKSLVVLAGPVASWFGQPGYGTQFQLSSTIEYFLKEGVLEEVAVDEKCNLLIDSGQDWSWTPASGRLRLVNGMELED
;
A
#
# COMPACT_ATOMS: atom_id res chain seq x y z
N MET A 1 -22.01 6.58 81.12
CA MET A 1 -20.92 5.94 81.88
C MET A 1 -19.84 5.51 80.90
N LEU A 2 -18.61 5.96 81.15
CA LEU A 2 -17.39 5.60 80.43
C LEU A 2 -17.05 4.11 80.58
N ASN A 3 -16.41 3.48 79.59
CA ASN A 3 -14.98 3.11 79.75
C ASN A 3 -14.29 2.69 78.43
N LEU A 4 -13.01 3.06 78.36
CA LEU A 4 -12.02 2.90 77.28
C LEU A 4 -11.13 1.65 77.52
N TYR A 5 -10.16 1.44 76.60
CA TYR A 5 -9.02 0.48 76.57
C TYR A 5 -9.31 -0.84 75.80
N THR A 6 -8.53 -1.35 74.82
CA THR A 6 -7.12 -1.09 74.42
C THR A 6 -6.79 -1.74 73.05
N ILE A 7 -6.15 -0.95 72.17
CA ILE A 7 -4.93 -1.17 71.35
C ILE A 7 -4.65 -2.55 70.67
N SER A 8 -4.74 -2.51 69.33
CA SER A 8 -3.82 -2.97 68.25
C SER A 8 -3.12 -4.34 68.29
N PHE A 9 -3.24 -5.14 67.20
CA PHE A 9 -2.11 -5.76 66.48
C PHE A 9 -2.50 -6.17 65.04
N LEU A 10 -1.52 -5.98 64.14
CA LEU A 10 -1.41 -6.18 62.70
C LEU A 10 -2.22 -7.31 62.01
N ALA A 11 -2.70 -7.03 60.78
CA ALA A 11 -2.07 -7.53 59.55
C ALA A 11 -2.72 -6.93 58.30
N LEU A 12 -1.90 -6.32 57.43
CA LEU A 12 -2.25 -6.10 56.03
C LEU A 12 -2.63 -7.45 55.42
N GLN A 13 -3.80 -7.55 54.80
CA GLN A 13 -3.99 -8.51 53.72
C GLN A 13 -4.35 -7.73 52.47
N GLN A 14 -3.28 -7.45 51.72
CA GLN A 14 -3.34 -6.98 50.35
C GLN A 14 -4.26 -7.93 49.57
N CYS A 15 -5.23 -7.37 48.85
CA CYS A 15 -5.90 -8.08 47.77
C CYS A 15 -4.87 -8.32 46.67
N PHE A 16 -4.11 -9.40 46.77
CA PHE A 16 -3.38 -9.95 45.65
C PHE A 16 -4.42 -10.61 44.73
N ALA A 17 -4.91 -9.87 43.74
CA ALA A 17 -5.18 -10.50 42.46
C ALA A 17 -3.79 -10.87 41.91
N GLY A 18 -3.38 -12.11 42.16
CA GLY A 18 -2.20 -12.66 41.52
C GLY A 18 -2.33 -12.57 40.00
N PRO A 19 -1.23 -12.44 39.25
CA PRO A 19 -1.29 -12.49 37.80
C PRO A 19 -1.95 -13.81 37.42
N VAL A 20 -3.03 -13.73 36.64
CA VAL A 20 -3.56 -14.90 35.96
C VAL A 20 -2.49 -15.29 34.96
N ASP A 21 -1.69 -16.30 35.31
CA ASP A 21 -0.76 -16.96 34.41
C ASP A 21 -1.59 -17.75 33.39
N LEU A 22 -2.13 -17.03 32.41
CA LEU A 22 -2.48 -17.63 31.14
C LEU A 22 -1.17 -17.78 30.39
N GLN A 23 -0.49 -18.91 30.61
CA GLN A 23 0.35 -19.51 29.59
C GLN A 23 -0.55 -19.83 28.40
N HIS A 24 -0.90 -18.81 27.62
CA HIS A 24 -1.17 -19.02 26.22
C HIS A 24 0.19 -19.31 25.60
N PRO A 25 0.32 -20.37 24.79
CA PRO A 25 1.53 -20.54 24.02
C PRO A 25 1.68 -19.28 23.19
N ASP A 26 2.70 -18.49 23.51
CA ASP A 26 3.22 -17.52 22.56
C ASP A 26 3.41 -18.33 21.28
N HIS A 27 2.63 -18.02 20.25
CA HIS A 27 2.98 -18.43 18.90
C HIS A 27 4.22 -17.60 18.52
N GLU A 28 5.35 -17.88 19.16
CA GLU A 28 6.70 -17.56 18.71
C GLU A 28 6.92 -18.37 17.43
N GLY A 29 6.38 -17.83 16.34
CA GLY A 29 6.30 -18.51 15.07
C GLY A 29 5.98 -17.53 13.97
N ASN A 30 6.94 -16.66 13.67
CA ASN A 30 7.04 -15.83 12.47
C ASN A 30 6.06 -14.64 12.40
N SER A 31 6.31 -13.63 13.24
CA SER A 31 5.69 -12.31 13.01
C SER A 31 6.14 -11.75 11.64
N ASP A 32 5.26 -11.08 10.87
CA ASP A 32 5.68 -10.51 9.56
C ASP A 32 6.90 -9.57 9.65
N ILE A 33 7.12 -8.98 10.84
CA ILE A 33 8.31 -8.19 11.18
C ILE A 33 9.57 -9.05 11.26
N GLU A 34 9.46 -10.25 11.84
CA GLU A 34 10.55 -11.22 11.91
C GLU A 34 10.84 -11.85 10.54
N TYR A 35 9.82 -12.10 9.72
CA TYR A 35 10.02 -12.46 8.30
C TYR A 35 10.83 -11.38 7.56
N ARG A 36 10.47 -10.09 7.75
CA ARG A 36 11.22 -8.95 7.20
C ARG A 36 12.66 -8.92 7.71
N ARG A 37 12.87 -9.07 9.02
CA ARG A 37 14.20 -9.05 9.65
C ARG A 37 15.08 -10.20 9.17
N ASN A 38 14.53 -11.40 9.06
CA ASN A 38 15.28 -12.61 8.75
C ASN A 38 15.55 -12.79 7.24
N THR A 39 14.71 -12.21 6.37
CA THR A 39 14.79 -12.45 4.91
C THR A 39 15.48 -11.32 4.14
N TYR A 40 15.41 -10.07 4.61
CA TYR A 40 15.88 -8.91 3.84
C TYR A 40 16.79 -7.94 4.62
N GLU A 41 17.27 -8.30 5.81
CA GLU A 41 18.39 -7.57 6.41
C GLU A 41 19.70 -7.84 5.67
N GLN A 42 19.86 -7.12 4.57
CA GLN A 42 21.13 -6.55 4.18
C GLN A 42 20.84 -5.36 3.26
N SER A 43 20.88 -4.17 3.88
CA SER A 43 21.07 -2.86 3.26
C SER A 43 19.80 -2.06 2.85
N TRP A 44 19.58 -0.99 3.64
CA TRP A 44 18.91 0.29 3.35
C TRP A 44 17.36 0.40 3.26
N ARG A 45 16.81 1.26 4.14
CA ARG A 45 15.59 2.10 4.01
C ARG A 45 14.29 1.48 3.47
N ALA A 46 13.98 0.21 3.73
CA ALA A 46 12.58 -0.19 3.68
C ALA A 46 11.83 0.67 4.72
N GLU A 47 11.04 1.65 4.32
CA GLU A 47 10.22 2.42 5.27
C GLU A 47 9.25 1.41 5.91
N LEU A 48 9.06 1.52 7.22
CA LEU A 48 8.25 0.56 7.95
C LEU A 48 6.78 0.86 7.69
N ASP A 49 6.04 -0.13 7.20
CA ASP A 49 4.59 -0.09 7.12
C ASP A 49 4.04 0.24 8.52
N ILE A 50 3.52 1.46 8.67
CA ILE A 50 3.13 2.00 9.98
C ILE A 50 2.03 1.17 10.63
N ASP A 51 1.20 0.51 9.82
CA ASP A 51 0.14 -0.37 10.30
C ASP A 51 0.70 -1.69 10.85
N LEU A 52 1.87 -2.13 10.38
CA LEU A 52 2.57 -3.30 10.91
C LEU A 52 3.46 -2.98 12.11
N LEU A 53 3.88 -1.72 12.27
CA LEU A 53 4.70 -1.27 13.40
C LEU A 53 3.93 -1.20 14.71
N ASN A 54 2.68 -0.75 14.66
CA ASN A 54 1.87 -0.53 15.85
C ASN A 54 0.79 -1.61 15.98
N ARG A 55 1.19 -2.88 16.11
CA ARG A 55 0.24 -4.00 16.26
C ARG A 55 -0.57 -3.92 17.56
N GLN A 56 0.00 -3.30 18.59
CA GLN A 56 -0.62 -3.14 19.91
C GLN A 56 -1.86 -2.23 19.90
N ARG A 57 -2.12 -1.51 18.79
CA ARG A 57 -3.36 -0.76 18.60
C ARG A 57 -4.59 -1.65 18.39
N CYS A 58 -4.36 -2.92 18.03
CA CYS A 58 -5.40 -3.92 17.87
C CYS A 58 -5.60 -4.69 19.17
N ASP A 59 -6.74 -5.37 19.28
CA ASP A 59 -7.05 -6.28 20.40
C ASP A 59 -5.96 -7.36 20.58
N GLN A 60 -6.12 -8.27 21.54
CA GLN A 60 -5.11 -9.29 21.89
C GLN A 60 -4.56 -10.10 20.70
N ASP A 61 -5.31 -10.20 19.58
CA ASP A 61 -4.86 -10.80 18.32
C ASP A 61 -4.97 -9.80 17.15
N PHE A 62 -3.82 -9.35 16.64
CA PHE A 62 -3.71 -8.47 15.48
C PHE A 62 -4.34 -9.05 14.21
N CYS A 63 -4.32 -10.38 14.04
CA CYS A 63 -4.80 -11.08 12.86
C CYS A 63 -6.22 -11.64 13.02
N SER A 64 -6.91 -11.29 14.11
CA SER A 64 -8.30 -11.63 14.33
C SER A 64 -9.18 -11.14 13.16
N GLY A 65 -10.08 -12.01 12.69
CA GLY A 65 -11.00 -11.72 11.57
C GLY A 65 -10.39 -11.85 10.16
N THR A 66 -9.15 -12.34 10.04
CA THR A 66 -8.48 -12.58 8.75
C THR A 66 -8.46 -14.08 8.39
N ALA A 67 -7.94 -14.42 7.21
CA ALA A 67 -7.71 -15.83 6.86
C ALA A 67 -6.68 -16.52 7.78
N ASN A 68 -5.72 -15.76 8.34
CA ASN A 68 -4.66 -16.23 9.23
C ASN A 68 -4.01 -17.54 8.75
N SER A 69 -3.62 -17.57 7.47
CA SER A 69 -2.97 -18.75 6.87
C SER A 69 -1.47 -18.75 7.12
N ASN A 70 -0.79 -19.86 6.85
CA ASN A 70 0.66 -19.97 6.99
C ASN A 70 1.46 -19.30 5.84
N ASP A 71 0.81 -18.53 4.96
CA ASP A 71 1.47 -17.84 3.86
C ASP A 71 2.12 -16.52 4.30
N SER A 72 3.41 -16.56 4.62
CA SER A 72 4.17 -15.38 5.07
C SER A 72 4.37 -14.29 4.01
N SER A 73 3.92 -14.51 2.78
CA SER A 73 4.00 -13.51 1.71
C SER A 73 3.02 -12.35 1.95
N TYR A 74 1.95 -12.58 2.71
CA TYR A 74 0.86 -11.64 2.92
C TYR A 74 0.66 -11.36 4.40
N VAL A 75 0.26 -10.12 4.72
CA VAL A 75 -0.04 -9.73 6.11
C VAL A 75 -1.11 -10.66 6.68
N CYS A 76 -0.87 -11.23 7.86
CA CYS A 76 -1.77 -12.21 8.49
C CYS A 76 -2.11 -13.41 7.57
N GLY A 77 -1.22 -13.79 6.66
CA GLY A 77 -1.47 -14.87 5.71
C GLY A 77 -2.71 -14.69 4.84
N ASP A 78 -3.17 -13.46 4.63
CA ASP A 78 -4.36 -13.15 3.84
C ASP A 78 -4.00 -12.24 2.67
N ALA A 79 -4.03 -12.78 1.45
CA ALA A 79 -3.66 -12.05 0.24
C ALA A 79 -4.49 -10.77 0.00
N ARG A 80 -5.67 -10.64 0.62
CA ARG A 80 -6.47 -9.41 0.57
C ARG A 80 -5.78 -8.24 1.28
N LEU A 81 -4.98 -8.54 2.29
CA LEU A 81 -4.25 -7.57 3.10
C LEU A 81 -2.93 -7.11 2.47
N GLY A 82 -2.59 -7.61 1.28
CA GLY A 82 -1.38 -7.19 0.57
C GLY A 82 -0.10 -7.88 1.09
N PRO A 83 1.05 -7.61 0.47
CA PRO A 83 2.29 -8.26 0.85
C PRO A 83 2.81 -7.75 2.19
N THR A 84 3.54 -8.60 2.92
CA THR A 84 4.26 -8.23 4.15
C THR A 84 5.41 -7.25 3.89
N ILE A 85 5.92 -7.25 2.66
CA ILE A 85 7.00 -6.37 2.20
C ILE A 85 6.45 -5.45 1.12
N LEU A 86 6.52 -4.15 1.40
CA LEU A 86 6.21 -3.12 0.43
C LEU A 86 7.36 -2.93 -0.58
N PRO A 87 7.06 -2.44 -1.79
CA PRO A 87 8.08 -2.16 -2.80
C PRO A 87 9.04 -1.07 -2.34
N SER A 88 10.33 -1.38 -2.30
CA SER A 88 11.37 -0.49 -1.79
C SER A 88 12.27 0.12 -2.86
N CYS A 89 11.99 -0.14 -4.14
CA CYS A 89 12.84 0.33 -5.23
C CYS A 89 12.16 1.36 -6.13
N LEU A 90 12.96 2.31 -6.61
CA LEU A 90 12.46 3.37 -7.49
C LEU A 90 12.02 2.80 -8.86
N PRO A 91 10.99 3.41 -9.49
CA PRO A 91 10.20 4.53 -9.00
C PRO A 91 9.06 4.14 -8.05
N ILE A 92 8.90 2.86 -7.72
CA ILE A 92 7.73 2.34 -7.00
C ILE A 92 7.76 2.73 -5.52
N SER A 93 8.95 2.79 -4.91
CA SER A 93 9.10 3.27 -3.54
C SER A 93 8.56 4.68 -3.35
N SER A 94 8.74 5.61 -4.29
CA SER A 94 8.17 6.96 -4.14
C SER A 94 6.63 6.99 -4.28
N VAL A 95 6.05 5.95 -4.89
CA VAL A 95 4.60 5.79 -5.01
C VAL A 95 3.99 5.18 -3.76
N VAL A 96 4.68 4.26 -3.09
CA VAL A 96 4.14 3.46 -1.98
C VAL A 96 4.71 3.88 -0.61
N GLU A 97 5.92 4.39 -0.53
CA GLU A 97 6.65 4.75 0.71
C GLU A 97 6.72 6.27 0.97
N GLY A 98 7.17 6.62 2.18
CA GLY A 98 7.77 7.90 2.64
C GLY A 98 7.07 9.22 2.32
N SER A 99 6.83 9.50 1.04
CA SER A 99 6.08 10.64 0.51
C SER A 99 4.60 10.33 0.24
N SER A 100 4.22 9.05 0.22
CA SER A 100 2.86 8.63 -0.14
C SER A 100 1.86 8.75 1.01
N ASN A 101 2.28 8.87 2.28
CA ASN A 101 1.40 8.76 3.46
C ASN A 101 0.43 7.54 3.38
N TYR A 102 0.88 6.43 2.79
CA TYR A 102 0.07 5.22 2.67
C TYR A 102 -0.01 4.51 4.03
N SER A 103 -1.18 4.57 4.66
CA SER A 103 -1.55 3.70 5.79
C SER A 103 -2.46 2.61 5.24
N ARG A 104 -1.92 1.42 5.02
CA ARG A 104 -2.58 0.26 4.42
C ARG A 104 -4.01 0.02 4.90
N PHE A 105 -4.26 0.16 6.20
CA PHE A 105 -5.56 -0.10 6.81
C PHE A 105 -6.30 1.17 7.24
N GLY A 106 -5.74 2.36 6.99
CA GLY A 106 -6.35 3.64 7.35
C GLY A 106 -6.66 3.77 8.84
N GLY A 107 -5.83 3.16 9.70
CA GLY A 107 -6.03 3.12 11.15
C GLY A 107 -6.94 1.99 11.68
N LEU A 108 -7.52 1.15 10.81
CA LEU A 108 -8.29 -0.04 11.22
C LEU A 108 -7.38 -1.25 11.45
N CYS A 109 -7.80 -2.21 12.25
CA CYS A 109 -7.12 -3.51 12.36
C CYS A 109 -7.40 -4.38 11.12
N PRO A 110 -6.55 -5.37 10.79
CA PRO A 110 -6.70 -6.21 9.60
C PRO A 110 -8.11 -6.80 9.40
N GLY A 111 -8.69 -7.42 10.43
CA GLY A 111 -10.05 -7.99 10.37
C GLY A 111 -11.13 -6.92 10.21
N GLU A 112 -11.00 -5.77 10.88
CA GLU A 112 -11.93 -4.64 10.76
C GLU A 112 -11.91 -4.05 9.34
N PHE A 113 -10.71 -3.90 8.77
CA PHE A 113 -10.53 -3.47 7.39
C PHE A 113 -11.26 -4.41 6.43
N LEU A 114 -11.07 -5.72 6.56
CA LEU A 114 -11.77 -6.70 5.71
C LEU A 114 -13.28 -6.66 5.94
N SER A 115 -13.73 -6.50 7.18
CA SER A 115 -15.15 -6.38 7.49
C SER A 115 -15.79 -5.13 6.89
N ALA A 116 -15.05 -4.01 6.82
CA ALA A 116 -15.54 -2.77 6.23
C ALA A 116 -15.60 -2.83 4.69
N TRP A 117 -14.65 -3.53 4.06
CA TRP A 117 -14.41 -3.40 2.63
C TRP A 117 -14.64 -4.67 1.81
N THR A 118 -14.97 -5.81 2.43
CA THR A 118 -15.25 -7.06 1.71
C THR A 118 -16.61 -7.64 2.05
N ASN A 119 -17.19 -8.40 1.12
CA ASN A 119 -18.41 -9.15 1.43
C ASN A 119 -18.11 -10.32 2.36
N TYR A 120 -19.12 -10.71 3.16
CA TYR A 120 -19.04 -11.94 3.93
C TYR A 120 -18.74 -13.12 3.02
N ALA A 121 -17.76 -13.93 3.40
CA ALA A 121 -17.48 -15.21 2.80
C ALA A 121 -17.62 -16.33 3.85
N PRO A 122 -18.20 -17.48 3.48
CA PRO A 122 -18.26 -18.62 4.38
C PRO A 122 -16.85 -19.15 4.69
N PRO A 123 -16.68 -19.92 5.79
CA PRO A 123 -15.41 -20.53 6.13
C PRO A 123 -14.75 -21.27 4.95
N GLY A 124 -13.45 -21.06 4.76
CA GLY A 124 -12.69 -21.63 3.64
C GLY A 124 -12.84 -20.90 2.30
N ARG A 125 -13.57 -19.77 2.25
CA ARG A 125 -13.61 -18.87 1.09
C ARG A 125 -13.17 -17.45 1.50
N GLN A 126 -12.65 -16.72 0.52
CA GLN A 126 -12.29 -15.31 0.69
C GLN A 126 -13.42 -14.42 0.13
N GLY A 127 -13.69 -13.32 0.84
CA GLY A 127 -14.62 -12.28 0.39
C GLY A 127 -13.99 -11.41 -0.69
N TRP A 128 -14.83 -10.87 -1.56
CA TRP A 128 -14.46 -9.89 -2.59
C TRP A 128 -14.54 -8.48 -2.04
N PHE A 129 -13.66 -7.61 -2.53
CA PHE A 129 -13.73 -6.18 -2.21
C PHE A 129 -14.99 -5.54 -2.79
N PHE A 130 -15.64 -4.69 -1.99
CA PHE A 130 -16.64 -3.75 -2.45
C PHE A 130 -15.92 -2.54 -3.03
N TYR A 131 -16.10 -2.29 -4.32
CA TYR A 131 -15.55 -1.12 -4.99
C TYR A 131 -16.53 0.06 -4.94
N PRO A 132 -16.03 1.31 -5.02
CA PRO A 132 -16.88 2.49 -4.99
C PRO A 132 -17.83 2.54 -6.19
N TYR A 133 -18.99 3.15 -6.00
CA TYR A 133 -19.90 3.47 -7.09
C TYR A 133 -19.27 4.42 -8.11
N ALA A 134 -19.92 4.56 -9.27
CA ALA A 134 -19.53 5.47 -10.35
C ALA A 134 -18.07 5.29 -10.80
N ASP A 135 -17.63 4.02 -10.85
CA ASP A 135 -16.30 3.63 -11.27
C ASP A 135 -15.16 4.30 -10.48
N GLY A 136 -15.42 4.65 -9.22
CA GLY A 136 -14.44 5.30 -8.34
C GLY A 136 -14.15 6.77 -8.64
N PHE A 137 -14.91 7.43 -9.51
CA PHE A 137 -14.84 8.88 -9.65
C PHE A 137 -15.50 9.57 -8.46
N ALA A 138 -14.84 10.59 -7.90
CA ALA A 138 -15.41 11.39 -6.82
C ALA A 138 -16.67 12.13 -7.31
N ASN A 139 -17.67 12.24 -6.42
CA ASN A 139 -18.91 12.95 -6.73
C ASN A 139 -18.81 14.43 -6.38
N ASN A 140 -19.51 15.27 -7.16
CA ASN A 140 -19.75 16.66 -6.79
C ASN A 140 -20.82 16.78 -5.69
N THR A 141 -21.10 17.99 -5.24
CA THR A 141 -22.11 18.28 -4.20
C THR A 141 -23.54 17.86 -4.58
N ALA A 142 -23.81 17.61 -5.86
CA ALA A 142 -25.09 17.10 -6.36
C ALA A 142 -25.11 15.56 -6.50
N GLY A 143 -24.08 14.86 -6.02
CA GLY A 143 -24.00 13.40 -6.08
C GLY A 143 -23.67 12.83 -7.47
N LYS A 144 -23.22 13.67 -8.42
CA LYS A 144 -22.84 13.22 -9.78
C LYS A 144 -21.33 13.02 -9.88
N PRO A 145 -20.85 11.97 -10.58
CA PRO A 145 -19.41 11.74 -10.72
C PRO A 145 -18.75 12.86 -11.51
N ILE A 146 -17.60 13.32 -11.01
CA ILE A 146 -16.75 14.31 -11.65
C ILE A 146 -15.85 13.56 -12.62
N ARG A 147 -16.20 13.58 -13.90
CA ARG A 147 -15.38 13.02 -14.98
C ARG A 147 -15.65 13.73 -16.31
N GLY A 148 -14.64 13.79 -17.16
CA GLY A 148 -14.74 14.41 -18.49
C GLY A 148 -13.80 13.76 -19.49
N ARG A 149 -14.03 13.98 -20.78
CA ARG A 149 -13.13 13.49 -21.83
C ARG A 149 -11.82 14.29 -21.80
N LEU A 150 -10.70 13.58 -21.77
CA LEU A 150 -9.36 14.13 -21.88
C LEU A 150 -8.61 13.37 -22.99
N THR A 151 -7.77 14.05 -23.75
CA THR A 151 -6.88 13.41 -24.72
C THR A 151 -5.47 13.37 -24.17
N LEU A 152 -4.97 12.17 -23.87
CA LEU A 152 -3.56 11.95 -23.55
C LEU A 152 -2.75 12.06 -24.85
N LYS A 153 -1.72 12.90 -24.83
CA LYS A 153 -0.86 13.13 -26.00
C LYS A 153 0.21 12.05 -26.10
N PRO A 154 0.75 11.76 -27.31
CA PRO A 154 1.94 10.94 -27.44
C PRO A 154 3.07 11.41 -26.51
N GLY A 155 3.79 10.46 -25.90
CA GLY A 155 4.81 10.68 -24.87
C GLY A 155 4.29 10.79 -23.44
N THR A 156 2.97 10.82 -23.22
CA THR A 156 2.41 10.83 -21.85
C THR A 156 2.66 9.48 -21.17
N LEU A 157 3.20 9.50 -19.94
CA LEU A 157 3.37 8.31 -19.11
C LEU A 157 2.18 8.11 -18.18
N VAL A 158 1.65 6.89 -18.18
CA VAL A 158 0.61 6.42 -17.26
C VAL A 158 1.06 5.14 -16.59
N ASP A 159 0.58 4.85 -15.40
CA ASP A 159 0.92 3.61 -14.69
C ASP A 159 -0.32 2.93 -14.10
N ARG A 160 -0.14 1.69 -13.64
CA ARG A 160 -1.21 0.88 -13.06
C ARG A 160 -0.68 -0.12 -12.06
N PHE A 161 -1.45 -0.32 -10.99
CA PHE A 161 -1.40 -1.52 -10.15
C PHE A 161 -2.55 -2.46 -10.53
N GLY A 162 -2.31 -3.42 -11.42
CA GLY A 162 -3.22 -4.45 -11.90
C GLY A 162 -2.87 -4.90 -13.32
N GLY A 163 -3.25 -6.13 -13.68
CA GLY A 163 -2.94 -6.68 -15.01
C GLY A 163 -3.63 -5.98 -16.18
N VAL A 164 -3.22 -6.38 -17.40
CA VAL A 164 -3.58 -5.78 -18.69
C VAL A 164 -5.05 -5.88 -19.09
N GLN A 165 -5.85 -6.69 -18.40
CA GLN A 165 -7.31 -6.76 -18.60
C GLN A 165 -8.04 -5.56 -18.00
N GLY A 166 -7.37 -4.75 -17.18
CA GLY A 166 -7.94 -3.53 -16.60
C GLY A 166 -8.09 -2.40 -17.61
N THR A 167 -8.91 -1.41 -17.24
CA THR A 167 -9.21 -0.21 -18.03
C THR A 167 -8.89 1.09 -17.29
N PHE A 168 -8.31 1.02 -16.09
CA PHE A 168 -7.96 2.18 -15.29
C PHE A 168 -6.44 2.34 -15.19
N VAL A 169 -5.95 3.53 -15.49
CA VAL A 169 -4.55 3.94 -15.29
C VAL A 169 -4.53 5.28 -14.55
N ALA A 170 -3.40 5.64 -13.95
CA ALA A 170 -3.19 6.96 -13.36
C ALA A 170 -2.03 7.67 -14.08
N PRO A 171 -1.85 8.99 -13.89
CA PRO A 171 -0.58 9.63 -14.22
C PRO A 171 0.58 8.87 -13.55
N ALA A 172 1.63 8.56 -14.31
CA ALA A 172 2.75 7.81 -13.78
C ALA A 172 3.37 8.50 -12.55
N GLY A 173 3.64 7.73 -11.50
CA GLY A 173 4.19 8.25 -10.24
C GLY A 173 3.14 8.80 -9.26
N SER A 174 1.85 8.72 -9.56
CA SER A 174 0.80 9.12 -8.60
C SER A 174 0.90 8.30 -7.31
N PRO A 175 0.92 8.90 -6.11
CA PRO A 175 0.99 8.15 -4.84
C PRO A 175 -0.11 7.10 -4.68
N TYR A 176 0.18 5.99 -4.00
CA TYR A 176 -0.75 4.86 -3.87
C TYR A 176 -2.03 5.24 -3.11
N ASN A 177 -1.91 6.03 -2.05
CA ASN A 177 -3.04 6.54 -1.27
C ASN A 177 -3.97 7.45 -2.11
N GLN A 178 -3.47 8.04 -3.19
CA GLN A 178 -4.26 8.87 -4.10
C GLN A 178 -5.07 8.05 -5.11
N ARG A 179 -4.81 6.74 -5.19
CA ARG A 179 -5.49 5.80 -6.09
C ARG A 179 -6.64 5.06 -5.43
N ALA A 180 -6.75 5.12 -4.10
CA ALA A 180 -7.75 4.41 -3.31
C ALA A 180 -7.91 2.93 -3.74
N LEU A 181 -6.78 2.24 -3.89
CA LEU A 181 -6.71 0.81 -4.23
C LEU A 181 -6.55 -0.04 -2.97
N PRO A 182 -7.08 -1.28 -2.95
CA PRO A 182 -6.92 -2.16 -1.80
C PRO A 182 -5.49 -2.70 -1.74
N PRO A 183 -5.02 -3.16 -0.56
CA PRO A 183 -3.65 -3.66 -0.40
C PRO A 183 -3.27 -4.79 -1.36
N ALA A 184 -4.24 -5.63 -1.74
CA ALA A 184 -4.03 -6.76 -2.65
C ALA A 184 -3.49 -6.36 -4.04
N ASN A 185 -3.68 -5.12 -4.50
CA ASN A 185 -3.12 -4.65 -5.76
C ASN A 185 -1.58 -4.52 -5.72
N LEU A 186 -0.98 -4.53 -4.53
CA LEU A 186 0.48 -4.60 -4.33
C LEU A 186 1.02 -6.03 -4.28
N ASN A 187 0.17 -7.06 -4.38
CA ASN A 187 0.62 -8.45 -4.28
C ASN A 187 1.70 -8.78 -5.32
N HIS A 188 2.67 -9.57 -4.86
CA HIS A 188 3.67 -10.19 -5.71
C HIS A 188 3.04 -11.38 -6.43
N GLY A 189 3.53 -11.66 -7.62
CA GLY A 189 3.05 -12.76 -8.44
C GLY A 189 4.11 -13.85 -8.53
N PRO A 190 3.75 -15.03 -9.04
CA PRO A 190 4.65 -16.17 -9.07
C PRO A 190 5.91 -15.85 -9.87
N GLY A 191 7.09 -16.02 -9.26
CA GLY A 191 8.38 -15.84 -9.94
C GLY A 191 8.92 -14.42 -10.01
N ASN A 192 8.21 -13.41 -9.46
CA ASN A 192 8.75 -12.06 -9.34
C ASN A 192 9.55 -11.89 -8.05
N GLY A 193 10.61 -11.07 -8.11
CA GLY A 193 11.32 -10.64 -6.92
C GLY A 193 10.42 -9.77 -6.03
N PRO A 194 10.63 -9.76 -4.71
CA PRO A 194 9.80 -9.07 -3.70
C PRO A 194 9.76 -7.54 -3.84
N GLN A 195 10.56 -6.97 -4.75
CA GLN A 195 10.79 -5.53 -4.84
C GLN A 195 9.93 -4.84 -5.92
N VAL A 196 9.32 -5.61 -6.83
CA VAL A 196 8.40 -5.10 -7.85
C VAL A 196 7.09 -5.88 -7.74
N PRO A 197 5.97 -5.24 -7.34
CA PRO A 197 4.67 -5.88 -7.38
C PRO A 197 4.42 -6.44 -8.77
N HIS A 198 3.93 -7.67 -8.86
CA HIS A 198 3.63 -8.28 -10.16
C HIS A 198 2.63 -7.49 -10.98
N ASN A 199 1.83 -6.70 -10.29
CA ASN A 199 0.79 -5.92 -10.90
C ASN A 199 1.21 -4.47 -11.17
N TYR A 200 2.45 -4.04 -10.94
CA TYR A 200 2.85 -2.67 -11.28
C TYR A 200 3.38 -2.57 -12.72
N HIS A 201 2.78 -1.67 -13.50
CA HIS A 201 3.13 -1.45 -14.90
C HIS A 201 3.19 0.04 -15.22
N ILE A 202 4.11 0.43 -16.10
CA ILE A 202 4.20 1.78 -16.67
C ILE A 202 3.99 1.65 -18.18
N TYR A 203 3.17 2.54 -18.73
CA TYR A 203 2.89 2.61 -20.17
C TYR A 203 3.16 4.01 -20.71
N GLN A 204 3.78 4.06 -21.88
CA GLN A 204 3.88 5.28 -22.68
C GLN A 204 2.75 5.32 -23.71
N VAL A 205 2.07 6.45 -23.80
CA VAL A 205 1.10 6.73 -24.88
C VAL A 205 1.87 7.02 -26.16
N ASN A 206 1.70 6.21 -27.20
CA ASN A 206 2.35 6.39 -28.50
C ASN A 206 1.45 7.07 -29.54
N LYS A 207 0.13 7.02 -29.35
CA LYS A 207 -0.87 7.68 -30.20
C LYS A 207 -1.86 8.43 -29.32
N SER A 208 -2.41 9.55 -29.81
CA SER A 208 -3.43 10.31 -29.08
C SER A 208 -4.55 9.41 -28.58
N LEU A 209 -4.76 9.39 -27.27
CA LEU A 209 -5.67 8.46 -26.60
C LEU A 209 -6.72 9.24 -25.82
N VAL A 210 -7.99 9.08 -26.19
CA VAL A 210 -9.10 9.71 -25.47
C VAL A 210 -9.51 8.83 -24.29
N VAL A 211 -9.56 9.43 -23.10
CA VAL A 211 -9.93 8.78 -21.84
C VAL A 211 -11.05 9.56 -21.14
N LEU A 212 -11.75 8.92 -20.20
CA LEU A 212 -12.48 9.66 -19.17
C LEU A 212 -11.52 9.93 -18.01
N ALA A 213 -11.30 11.20 -17.69
CA ALA A 213 -10.44 11.65 -16.60
C ALA A 213 -11.25 12.30 -15.49
N GLY A 214 -10.81 12.12 -14.25
CA GLY A 214 -11.46 12.74 -13.09
C GLY A 214 -10.80 12.36 -11.76
N PRO A 215 -11.17 13.04 -10.68
CA PRO A 215 -10.68 12.75 -9.34
C PRO A 215 -11.13 11.38 -8.84
N VAL A 216 -10.25 10.70 -8.11
CA VAL A 216 -10.53 9.42 -7.44
C VAL A 216 -11.28 9.67 -6.13
N ALA A 217 -12.37 8.93 -5.91
CA ALA A 217 -13.11 8.94 -4.65
C ALA A 217 -12.29 8.32 -3.51
N SER A 218 -12.45 8.82 -2.28
CA SER A 218 -11.91 8.18 -1.09
C SER A 218 -12.52 6.79 -0.91
N TRP A 219 -11.66 5.77 -0.71
CA TRP A 219 -12.10 4.39 -0.55
C TRP A 219 -10.98 3.55 0.10
N PHE A 220 -11.30 2.35 0.61
CA PHE A 220 -10.34 1.44 1.26
C PHE A 220 -9.47 2.11 2.34
N GLY A 221 -10.05 3.02 3.13
CA GLY A 221 -9.31 3.76 4.17
C GLY A 221 -8.30 4.79 3.62
N GLN A 222 -8.27 5.03 2.31
CA GLN A 222 -7.39 6.00 1.67
C GLN A 222 -8.14 7.28 1.27
N PRO A 223 -7.45 8.43 1.25
CA PRO A 223 -8.05 9.69 0.84
C PRO A 223 -8.47 9.71 -0.63
N GLY A 224 -7.75 9.01 -1.53
CA GLY A 224 -7.96 9.20 -2.96
C GLY A 224 -7.53 10.60 -3.39
N TYR A 225 -8.39 11.31 -4.13
CA TYR A 225 -8.15 12.65 -4.68
C TYR A 225 -7.05 12.76 -5.74
N GLY A 226 -6.39 11.65 -6.11
CA GLY A 226 -5.58 11.59 -7.32
C GLY A 226 -6.45 11.72 -8.57
N THR A 227 -5.80 11.69 -9.72
CA THR A 227 -6.51 11.61 -11.02
C THR A 227 -6.47 10.17 -11.53
N GLN A 228 -7.61 9.66 -11.98
CA GLN A 228 -7.68 8.41 -12.73
C GLN A 228 -8.11 8.64 -14.17
N PHE A 229 -7.61 7.80 -15.06
CA PHE A 229 -7.99 7.73 -16.46
C PHE A 229 -8.65 6.38 -16.73
N GLN A 230 -9.92 6.43 -17.13
CA GLN A 230 -10.64 5.27 -17.64
C GLN A 230 -10.50 5.22 -19.16
N LEU A 231 -9.91 4.13 -19.63
CA LEU A 231 -9.74 3.80 -21.04
C LEU A 231 -11.06 3.25 -21.62
N SER A 232 -11.26 3.40 -22.93
CA SER A 232 -12.45 2.86 -23.60
C SER A 232 -12.41 1.35 -23.87
N SER A 233 -11.26 0.72 -23.64
CA SER A 233 -10.99 -0.72 -23.80
C SER A 233 -9.86 -1.14 -22.87
N THR A 234 -9.53 -2.42 -22.84
CA THR A 234 -8.46 -2.97 -21.98
C THR A 234 -7.09 -2.43 -22.37
N ILE A 235 -6.16 -2.43 -21.42
CA ILE A 235 -4.75 -2.11 -21.71
C ILE A 235 -4.20 -3.06 -22.77
N GLU A 236 -4.52 -4.35 -22.68
CA GLU A 236 -4.11 -5.35 -23.68
C GLU A 236 -4.51 -4.96 -25.10
N TYR A 237 -5.73 -4.44 -25.28
CA TYR A 237 -6.18 -3.93 -26.58
C TYR A 237 -5.29 -2.78 -27.05
N PHE A 238 -5.03 -1.78 -26.21
CA PHE A 238 -4.22 -0.63 -26.61
C PHE A 238 -2.74 -0.96 -26.82
N LEU A 239 -2.20 -1.98 -26.15
CA LEU A 239 -0.88 -2.54 -26.42
C LEU A 239 -0.85 -3.18 -27.82
N LYS A 240 -1.84 -4.01 -28.17
CA LYS A 240 -1.94 -4.65 -29.49
C LYS A 240 -2.09 -3.64 -30.63
N GLU A 241 -2.83 -2.55 -30.41
CA GLU A 241 -3.01 -1.47 -31.38
C GLU A 241 -1.80 -0.51 -31.47
N GLY A 242 -0.77 -0.70 -30.63
CA GLY A 242 0.39 0.17 -30.54
C GLY A 242 0.03 1.60 -30.12
N VAL A 243 -1.06 1.77 -29.38
CA VAL A 243 -1.47 3.05 -28.77
C VAL A 243 -0.78 3.24 -27.43
N LEU A 244 -0.63 2.15 -26.68
CA LEU A 244 0.21 2.07 -25.48
C LEU A 244 1.42 1.18 -25.79
N GLU A 245 2.53 1.46 -25.13
CA GLU A 245 3.72 0.62 -25.07
C GLU A 245 4.13 0.46 -23.62
N GLU A 246 4.41 -0.76 -23.19
CA GLU A 246 4.88 -1.02 -21.84
C GLU A 246 6.35 -0.63 -21.70
N VAL A 247 6.63 0.18 -20.69
CA VAL A 247 8.00 0.59 -20.34
C VAL A 247 8.53 -0.43 -19.36
N ALA A 248 9.57 -1.17 -19.77
CA ALA A 248 10.22 -2.14 -18.92
C ALA A 248 10.80 -1.46 -17.66
N VAL A 249 10.51 -2.03 -16.49
CA VAL A 249 11.05 -1.58 -15.19
C VAL A 249 12.40 -2.30 -14.89
N ASP A 250 13.08 -2.79 -15.94
CA ASP A 250 14.10 -3.84 -15.87
C ASP A 250 15.52 -3.41 -15.44
N GLU A 251 15.80 -2.15 -15.14
CA GLU A 251 17.09 -1.74 -14.52
C GLU A 251 17.09 -1.95 -12.99
N LYS A 252 16.72 -3.17 -12.58
CA LYS A 252 16.90 -3.82 -11.26
C LYS A 252 17.08 -2.89 -10.05
N CYS A 253 16.07 -2.16 -9.60
CA CYS A 253 16.05 -1.63 -8.22
C CYS A 253 17.39 -1.04 -7.69
N ASN A 254 18.22 -0.46 -8.57
CA ASN A 254 19.62 -0.05 -8.37
C ASN A 254 19.80 1.42 -8.78
N LEU A 255 18.85 2.25 -8.40
CA LEU A 255 19.10 3.68 -8.26
C LEU A 255 19.19 3.94 -6.75
N LEU A 256 20.42 4.16 -6.28
CA LEU A 256 20.89 4.44 -4.90
C LEU A 256 21.68 3.31 -4.19
N ILE A 257 22.67 2.75 -4.88
CA ILE A 257 24.06 2.88 -4.40
C ILE A 257 24.66 3.85 -5.42
N ASP A 258 24.79 5.15 -5.14
CA ASP A 258 25.96 5.70 -4.49
C ASP A 258 25.74 7.22 -4.27
N SER A 259 26.22 7.74 -3.14
CA SER A 259 26.67 9.13 -2.90
C SER A 259 25.91 10.33 -3.53
N GLY A 260 24.88 10.83 -2.82
CA GLY A 260 24.56 12.27 -2.64
C GLY A 260 24.77 13.26 -3.80
N GLN A 261 24.00 13.14 -4.88
CA GLN A 261 23.94 14.15 -5.96
C GLN A 261 22.51 14.30 -6.54
N ASP A 262 21.99 15.54 -6.66
CA ASP A 262 20.66 15.88 -7.23
C ASP A 262 20.58 15.50 -8.72
N TRP A 263 19.39 15.51 -9.36
CA TRP A 263 19.24 15.19 -10.79
C TRP A 263 18.30 16.19 -11.49
N SER A 264 18.60 16.58 -12.74
CA SER A 264 17.69 17.37 -13.60
C SER A 264 17.58 16.79 -15.01
N TRP A 265 16.44 17.03 -15.65
CA TRP A 265 16.04 16.43 -16.93
C TRP A 265 16.32 17.38 -18.12
N THR A 266 16.98 16.89 -19.17
CA THR A 266 17.12 17.65 -20.44
C THR A 266 16.54 16.87 -21.65
N PRO A 267 15.62 17.48 -22.44
CA PRO A 267 14.89 16.79 -23.51
C PRO A 267 15.74 16.28 -24.69
N ALA A 268 16.97 16.77 -24.85
CA ALA A 268 17.78 16.55 -26.05
C ALA A 268 18.46 15.17 -26.12
N SER A 269 18.53 14.43 -25.00
CA SER A 269 19.28 13.16 -24.93
C SER A 269 18.50 11.97 -24.34
N GLY A 270 17.28 12.19 -23.86
CA GLY A 270 16.44 11.12 -23.28
C GLY A 270 17.07 10.40 -22.08
N ARG A 271 18.06 11.01 -21.39
CA ARG A 271 18.76 10.44 -20.22
C ARG A 271 18.68 11.36 -19.02
N LEU A 272 18.59 10.78 -17.82
CA LEU A 272 18.76 11.44 -16.53
C LEU A 272 20.25 11.82 -16.32
N ARG A 273 20.55 13.02 -15.81
CA ARG A 273 21.91 13.44 -15.38
C ARG A 273 21.92 14.08 -13.98
N LEU A 274 23.01 13.81 -13.24
CA LEU A 274 23.32 14.36 -11.93
C LEU A 274 23.54 15.88 -12.01
N VAL A 275 23.02 16.61 -11.05
CA VAL A 275 23.27 18.02 -10.75
C VAL A 275 23.72 18.03 -9.30
N ASN A 276 24.89 18.57 -9.00
CA ASN A 276 25.15 19.05 -7.64
C ASN A 276 25.65 20.48 -7.73
N GLY A 277 25.16 21.29 -6.79
CA GLY A 277 25.35 22.72 -6.76
C GLY A 277 26.75 23.18 -6.31
N MET A 278 26.96 24.48 -6.56
CA MET A 278 28.03 25.37 -6.11
C MET A 278 29.42 25.19 -6.74
N GLU A 279 29.72 26.10 -7.67
CA GLU A 279 30.98 26.85 -7.66
C GLU A 279 30.63 28.34 -7.68
N LEU A 280 30.89 29.02 -6.56
CA LEU A 280 31.24 30.44 -6.57
C LEU A 280 32.74 30.46 -6.87
N GLU A 281 33.16 31.21 -7.88
CA GLU A 281 34.34 32.08 -7.79
C GLU A 281 34.34 33.09 -8.95
N ASP A 282 34.49 34.35 -8.52
CA ASP A 282 34.75 35.66 -9.15
C ASP A 282 34.00 36.13 -10.43
#